data_AF-A0A9J6G4H4-F1
#
_entry.id   AF-A0A9J6G4H4-F1
#
_cell.length_a   1.000
_cell.length_b   1.000
_cell.length_c   1.000
_cell.angle_alpha   90.00
_cell.angle_beta   90.00
_cell.angle_gamma   90.00
#
_symmetry.space_group_name_H-M   'P 1'
#
loop_
_entity.id
_entity.type
_entity.pdbx_description
1 polymer ?
#
loop_
_entity_poly.entity_id
_entity_poly.type
_entity_poly.pdbx_seq_one_letter_code
_entity_poly.pdbx_strand_id
1 'polypeptide(L)'
;MSFLRWKRGCSVKERTDLSSFSLPAPSQPNYKLIGQHCNLWRNYMDIADTWQSVENVIDYYAANQNALTAAAAPGRWNDPDMVWA
;
A
#
# COMPACT_ATOMS: atom_id res chain seq x y z
N MET A 1 3.33 -31.11 -4.27
CA MET A 1 4.39 -30.11 -4.47
C MET A 1 3.76 -28.91 -5.19
N SER A 2 3.36 -27.88 -4.45
CA SER A 2 2.82 -26.67 -5.08
C SER A 2 3.97 -25.83 -5.60
N PHE A 3 3.97 -25.53 -6.90
CA PHE A 3 4.84 -24.54 -7.50
C PHE A 3 4.73 -23.22 -6.72
N LEU A 4 5.86 -22.63 -6.33
CA LEU A 4 5.90 -21.25 -5.85
C LEU A 4 5.31 -20.36 -6.94
N ARG A 5 4.05 -19.92 -6.76
CA ARG A 5 3.46 -18.91 -7.62
C ARG A 5 4.24 -17.62 -7.37
N TRP A 6 5.11 -17.24 -8.31
CA TRP A 6 5.90 -16.02 -8.25
C TRP A 6 4.94 -14.83 -8.20
N LYS A 7 4.75 -14.27 -7.00
CA LYS A 7 4.01 -13.02 -6.78
C LYS A 7 4.96 -11.85 -6.96
N ARG A 8 4.45 -10.74 -7.51
CA ARG A 8 5.22 -9.51 -7.75
C ARG A 8 5.08 -8.54 -6.57
N GLY A 9 5.86 -7.45 -6.56
CA GLY A 9 5.52 -6.25 -5.79
C GLY A 9 4.43 -5.46 -6.52
N CYS A 10 3.53 -4.82 -5.77
CA CYS A 10 2.45 -4.03 -6.35
C CYS A 10 2.41 -2.62 -5.76
N SER A 11 1.90 -1.65 -6.51
CA SER A 11 1.60 -0.32 -5.98
C SER A 11 0.10 -0.13 -6.03
N VAL A 12 -0.48 0.13 -4.87
CA VAL A 12 -1.92 0.27 -4.63
C VAL A 12 -2.09 1.59 -3.89
N LYS A 13 -1.72 2.68 -4.56
CA LYS A 13 -1.83 4.01 -3.97
C LYS A 13 -3.30 4.37 -3.86
N GLU A 14 -3.83 4.50 -2.64
CA GLU A 14 -5.10 5.20 -2.44
C GLU A 14 -4.89 6.64 -2.91
N ARG A 15 -5.61 6.98 -3.99
CA ARG A 15 -5.32 8.18 -4.75
C ARG A 15 -5.99 9.39 -4.10
N THR A 16 -5.40 9.93 -3.03
CA THR A 16 -5.82 11.20 -2.42
C THR A 16 -5.23 12.42 -3.15
N ASP A 17 -4.21 12.20 -3.97
CA ASP A 17 -3.65 13.17 -4.90
C ASP A 17 -4.19 12.87 -6.30
N LEU A 18 -5.22 13.60 -6.74
CA LEU A 18 -5.37 14.01 -8.13
C LEU A 18 -6.23 15.27 -8.18
N SER A 19 -5.60 16.43 -8.01
CA SER A 19 -6.10 17.67 -8.59
C SER A 19 -5.82 17.76 -10.10
N SER A 20 -5.26 16.71 -10.72
CA SER A 20 -4.63 16.81 -12.05
C SER A 20 -5.02 15.72 -13.07
N PHE A 21 -5.88 14.75 -12.76
CA PHE A 21 -6.43 13.85 -13.79
C PHE A 21 -7.85 13.38 -13.44
N SER A 22 -8.84 13.71 -14.29
CA SER A 22 -10.25 13.29 -14.13
C SER A 22 -10.41 11.79 -14.30
N LEU A 23 -10.09 11.02 -13.26
CA LEU A 23 -10.47 9.62 -13.13
C LEU A 23 -11.57 9.48 -12.06
N PRO A 24 -12.46 8.49 -12.21
CA PRO A 24 -13.55 8.26 -11.28
C PRO A 24 -13.06 8.10 -9.84
N ALA A 25 -13.92 8.51 -8.90
CA ALA A 25 -13.68 8.54 -7.46
C ALA A 25 -12.99 7.27 -6.93
N PRO A 26 -12.12 7.39 -5.92
CA PRO A 26 -11.34 6.27 -5.40
C PRO A 26 -12.27 5.16 -4.91
N SER A 27 -12.25 4.02 -5.59
CA SER A 27 -12.78 2.79 -5.01
C SER A 27 -11.75 2.22 -4.05
N GLN A 28 -12.23 1.82 -2.87
CA GLN A 28 -11.42 1.13 -1.87
C GLN A 28 -10.71 -0.07 -2.53
N PRO A 29 -9.37 -0.19 -2.38
CA PRO A 29 -8.61 -1.24 -3.05
C PRO A 29 -9.01 -2.64 -2.57
N ASN A 30 -9.12 -3.59 -3.50
CA ASN A 30 -9.44 -4.97 -3.16
C ASN A 30 -8.20 -5.73 -2.67
N TYR A 31 -7.91 -5.62 -1.37
CA TYR A 31 -6.77 -6.28 -0.71
C TYR A 31 -6.76 -7.82 -0.82
N LYS A 32 -7.93 -8.46 -1.04
CA LYS A 32 -7.98 -9.90 -1.29
C LYS A 32 -7.34 -10.25 -2.63
N LEU A 33 -7.66 -9.50 -3.67
CA LEU A 33 -7.09 -9.70 -5.01
C LEU A 33 -5.59 -9.35 -5.02
N ILE A 34 -5.22 -8.24 -4.40
CA ILE A 34 -3.81 -7.82 -4.26
C ILE A 34 -3.00 -8.92 -3.56
N GLY A 35 -3.50 -9.43 -2.43
CA GLY A 35 -2.86 -10.51 -1.69
C GLY A 35 -2.69 -11.83 -2.45
N GLN A 36 -3.49 -12.08 -3.50
CA GLN A 36 -3.34 -13.26 -4.35
C GLN A 36 -2.19 -13.12 -5.36
N HIS A 37 -1.89 -11.90 -5.78
CA HIS A 37 -0.94 -11.60 -6.87
C HIS A 37 0.37 -10.96 -6.39
N CYS A 38 0.38 -10.38 -5.20
CA CYS A 38 1.47 -9.56 -4.70
C CYS A 38 1.99 -10.06 -3.35
N ASN A 39 3.31 -10.02 -3.16
CA ASN A 39 3.95 -10.33 -1.86
C ASN A 39 3.88 -9.15 -0.90
N LEU A 40 3.99 -7.95 -1.45
CA LEU A 40 3.85 -6.68 -0.73
C LEU A 40 3.21 -5.64 -1.64
N TRP A 41 2.63 -4.59 -1.05
CA TRP A 41 2.06 -3.49 -1.80
C TRP A 41 2.21 -2.12 -1.12
N ARG A 42 2.55 -1.11 -1.92
CA ARG A 42 2.65 0.29 -1.48
C ARG A 42 1.27 0.93 -1.42
N ASN A 43 0.84 1.33 -0.23
CA ASN A 43 -0.51 1.87 0.02
C ASN A 43 -0.62 3.40 -0.15
N TYR A 44 0.48 4.12 0.06
CA TYR A 44 0.49 5.58 0.19
C TYR A 44 1.50 6.26 -0.75
N MET A 45 1.63 7.57 -0.60
CA MET A 45 2.59 8.41 -1.29
C MET A 45 4.03 7.95 -1.05
N ASP A 46 4.92 8.31 -1.98
CA ASP A 46 6.34 7.98 -1.86
C ASP A 46 6.96 8.78 -0.70
N ILE A 47 7.81 8.13 0.08
CA ILE A 47 8.44 8.75 1.24
C ILE A 47 9.55 9.71 0.79
N ALA A 48 9.61 10.89 1.42
CA ALA A 48 10.68 11.85 1.27
C ALA A 48 11.60 11.85 2.50
N ASP A 49 12.82 12.39 2.35
CA ASP A 49 13.78 12.58 3.43
C ASP A 49 13.42 13.81 4.29
N THR A 50 12.23 13.77 4.88
CA THR A 50 11.75 14.78 5.83
C THR A 50 10.91 14.10 6.89
N TRP A 51 10.97 14.60 8.13
CA TRP A 51 10.15 14.08 9.22
C TRP A 51 8.64 14.18 8.94
N GLN A 52 8.23 15.29 8.32
CA GLN A 52 6.84 15.50 7.92
C GLN A 52 6.33 14.41 6.96
N SER A 53 7.17 13.90 6.06
CA SER A 53 6.78 12.81 5.17
C SER A 53 6.48 11.52 5.95
N VAL A 54 7.18 11.28 7.05
CA VAL A 54 6.97 10.08 7.89
C VAL A 54 5.70 10.19 8.69
N GLU A 55 5.48 11.35 9.31
CA GLU A 55 4.26 11.62 10.04
C GLU A 55 3.04 11.40 9.13
N ASN A 56 3.08 11.90 7.90
CA ASN A 56 2.01 11.68 6.92
C ASN A 56 1.79 10.18 6.60
N VAL A 57 2.85 9.38 6.46
CA VAL A 57 2.74 7.93 6.26
C VAL A 57 2.13 7.26 7.49
N ILE A 58 2.60 7.60 8.70
CA ILE A 58 2.08 7.04 9.96
C ILE A 58 0.60 7.36 10.13
N ASP A 59 0.22 8.62 9.91
CA ASP A 59 -1.17 9.09 10.04
C ASP A 59 -2.09 8.36 9.06
N TYR A 60 -1.64 8.14 7.82
CA TYR A 60 -2.39 7.35 6.85
C TYR A 60 -2.60 5.90 7.30
N TYR A 61 -1.55 5.25 7.82
CA TYR A 61 -1.62 3.87 8.32
C TYR A 61 -2.50 3.76 9.57
N ALA A 62 -2.47 4.76 10.45
CA ALA A 62 -3.33 4.83 11.63
C ALA A 62 -4.81 4.99 11.23
N ALA A 63 -5.10 5.90 10.29
CA ALA A 63 -6.47 6.13 9.80
C ALA A 63 -7.08 4.90 9.10
N ASN A 64 -6.25 4.10 8.43
CA ASN A 64 -6.69 2.93 7.65
C ASN A 64 -6.38 1.57 8.31
N GLN A 65 -6.00 1.59 9.60
CA GLN A 65 -5.46 0.43 10.30
C GLN A 65 -6.37 -0.80 10.25
N ASN A 66 -7.69 -0.62 10.33
CA ASN A 66 -8.66 -1.72 10.28
C ASN A 66 -8.60 -2.50 8.96
N ALA A 67 -8.49 -1.81 7.83
CA ALA A 67 -8.43 -2.44 6.51
C ALA A 67 -7.02 -3.03 6.25
N LEU A 68 -5.99 -2.27 6.57
CA LEU A 68 -4.59 -2.65 6.31
C LEU A 68 -4.15 -3.85 7.17
N THR A 69 -4.53 -3.88 8.44
CA THR A 69 -4.18 -4.98 9.35
C THR A 69 -4.91 -6.27 8.95
N ALA A 70 -6.18 -6.17 8.55
CA ALA A 70 -6.95 -7.33 8.07
C ALA A 70 -6.42 -7.88 6.73
N ALA A 71 -5.76 -7.05 5.93
CA ALA A 71 -5.15 -7.44 4.66
C ALA A 71 -3.79 -8.14 4.79
N ALA A 72 -3.04 -7.83 5.85
CA ALA A 72 -1.71 -8.36 6.10
C ALA A 72 -1.74 -9.83 6.55
N ALA A 73 -0.84 -10.64 5.98
CA ALA A 73 -0.67 -12.05 6.34
C ALA A 73 0.71 -12.54 5.87
N PRO A 74 1.19 -13.73 6.28
CA PRO A 74 2.44 -14.28 5.76
C PRO A 74 2.46 -14.31 4.22
N GLY A 75 3.48 -13.66 3.63
CA GLY A 75 3.61 -13.49 2.17
C GLY A 75 2.69 -12.44 1.55
N ARG A 76 2.16 -11.52 2.37
CA ARG A 76 1.24 -10.43 2.01
C ARG A 76 1.46 -9.23 2.96
N TRP A 77 2.33 -8.29 2.58
CA TRP A 77 2.76 -7.19 3.45
C TRP A 77 2.31 -5.81 2.95
N ASN A 78 1.93 -4.95 3.89
CA ASN A 78 1.80 -3.53 3.60
C ASN A 78 3.20 -2.91 3.55
N ASP A 79 3.45 -2.09 2.53
CA ASP A 79 4.74 -1.42 2.31
C ASP A 79 4.59 0.10 2.60
N PRO A 80 5.15 0.60 3.73
CA PRO A 80 5.19 2.02 4.07
C PRO A 80 6.32 2.77 3.34
N ASP A 81 6.95 2.16 2.34
CA ASP A 81 8.10 2.63 1.58
C ASP A 81 9.44 2.48 2.33
N MET A 82 10.51 2.92 1.68
CA MET A 82 11.89 2.64 2.08
C MET A 82 12.30 3.26 3.42
N VAL A 83 13.19 2.57 4.15
CA VAL A 83 13.96 3.16 5.24
C VAL A 83 15.09 3.99 4.64
N TRP A 84 15.37 5.15 5.23
CA TRP A 84 16.51 5.96 4.82
C TRP A 84 17.83 5.33 5.27
N ALA A 85 18.89 5.56 4.51
CA ALA A 85 20.25 5.13 4.80
C ALA A 85 21.12 6.31 5.20
#